data_AF-A0A511V7I3-F1
#
_entry.id   AF-A0A511V7I3-F1
#
_cell.length_a   1.000
_cell.length_b   1.000
_cell.length_c   1.000
_cell.angle_alpha   90.00
_cell.angle_beta   90.00
_cell.angle_gamma   90.00
#
_symmetry.space_group_name_H-M   'P 1'
#
loop_
_entity.id
_entity.type
_entity.pdbx_description
1 polymer ?
#
loop_
_entity_poly.entity_id
_entity_poly.type
_entity_poly.pdbx_seq_one_letter_code
_entity_poly.pdbx_strand_id
1 'polypeptide(L)' 'MHLLSDDALLDAYVKAMHLGLEKEFIALLIEEINRRDLHLPPH' A
#
# COMPACT_ATOMS: atom_id res chain seq x y z
N MET A 1 9.36 -0.96 3.56
CA MET A 1 9.01 -2.33 3.12
C MET A 1 9.82 -2.73 1.89
N HIS A 2 11.14 -2.98 2.00
CA HIS A 2 11.98 -3.16 0.80
C HIS A 2 11.89 -4.52 0.08
N LEU A 3 11.16 -5.49 0.64
CA LEU A 3 11.07 -6.85 0.09
C LEU A 3 9.83 -7.09 -0.79
N LEU A 4 8.85 -6.20 -0.77
CA LEU A 4 7.67 -6.31 -1.64
C LEU A 4 8.03 -5.79 -3.03
N SER A 5 7.65 -6.55 -4.07
CA SER A 5 7.55 -6.01 -5.41
C SER A 5 6.46 -4.93 -5.46
N ASP A 6 6.51 -4.09 -6.48
CA ASP A 6 5.53 -2.99 -6.64
C ASP A 6 4.11 -3.55 -6.73
N ASP A 7 3.87 -4.62 -7.50
CA ASP A 7 2.58 -5.29 -7.57
C ASP A 7 2.09 -5.81 -6.21
N ALA A 8 2.99 -6.42 -5.42
CA ALA A 8 2.63 -6.94 -4.10
C ALA A 8 2.32 -5.82 -3.09
N LEU A 9 3.00 -4.67 -3.22
CA LEU A 9 2.75 -3.49 -2.41
C LEU A 9 1.37 -2.88 -2.72
N LEU A 10 1.04 -2.75 -4.00
CA LEU A 10 -0.26 -2.23 -4.45
C LEU A 10 -1.41 -3.17 -4.05
N ASP A 11 -1.24 -4.48 -4.23
CA ASP A 11 -2.22 -5.49 -3.81
C ASP A 11 -2.42 -5.50 -2.28
N ALA A 12 -1.33 -5.36 -1.50
CA ALA A 12 -1.41 -5.22 -0.05
C ALA A 12 -2.20 -3.98 0.37
N TYR A 13 -2.02 -2.84 -0.32
CA TYR A 13 -2.79 -1.62 -0.07
C TYR A 13 -4.29 -1.82 -0.32
N VAL A 14 -4.66 -2.38 -1.48
CA VAL A 14 -6.07 -2.63 -1.81
C VAL A 14 -6.72 -3.57 -0.79
N LYS A 15 -6.03 -4.65 -0.42
CA LYS A 15 -6.51 -5.60 0.59
C LYS A 15 -6.63 -4.95 1.97
N ALA A 16 -5.67 -4.12 2.37
CA ALA A 16 -5.70 -3.42 3.64
C ALA A 16 -6.91 -2.46 3.74
N MET A 17 -7.20 -1.74 2.65
CA MET A 17 -8.39 -0.89 2.53
C MET A 17 -9.68 -1.72 2.62
N HIS A 18 -9.76 -2.82 1.87
CA HIS A 18 -10.95 -3.68 1.84
C HIS A 18 -11.24 -4.35 3.19
N LEU A 19 -10.19 -4.80 3.90
CA LEU A 19 -10.31 -5.45 5.20
C LEU A 19 -10.49 -4.46 6.36
N GLY A 20 -10.42 -3.15 6.10
CA GLY A 20 -10.54 -2.11 7.12
C GLY A 20 -9.43 -2.19 8.17
N LEU A 21 -8.19 -2.46 7.73
CA LEU A 21 -7.04 -2.53 8.63
C LEU A 21 -6.72 -1.18 9.28
N GLU A 22 -5.85 -1.22 10.29
CA GLU A 22 -5.45 -0.03 11.03
C GLU A 22 -4.90 1.06 10.11
N LYS A 23 -5.31 2.31 10.37
CA LYS A 23 -4.92 3.46 9.56
C LYS A 23 -3.41 3.67 9.52
N GLU A 24 -2.72 3.35 10.60
CA GLU A 24 -1.26 3.44 10.70
C GLU A 24 -0.58 2.47 9.73
N PHE A 25 -1.10 1.24 9.61
CA PHE A 25 -0.61 0.27 8.63
C PHE A 25 -0.85 0.74 7.19
N ILE A 26 -2.05 1.26 6.92
CA ILE A 26 -2.38 1.81 5.60
C ILE A 26 -1.48 3.02 5.26
N ALA A 27 -1.18 3.89 6.24
CA ALA A 27 -0.29 5.02 6.05
C ALA A 27 1.14 4.58 5.68
N LEU A 28 1.66 3.51 6.29
CA LEU A 28 2.96 2.95 5.94
C LEU A 28 3.00 2.42 4.50
N LEU A 29 1.91 1.80 4.04
CA LEU A 29 1.79 1.34 2.64
C LEU A 29 1.78 2.54 1.68
N ILE A 30 1.00 3.58 1.98
CA ILE A 30 0.93 4.80 1.17
C ILE A 30 2.29 5.50 1.11
N GLU A 31 2.99 5.61 2.24
CA GLU A 31 4.33 6.22 2.29
C GLU A 31 5.30 5.47 1.38
N GLU A 32 5.30 4.13 1.42
CA GLU A 32 6.16 3.31 0.56
C GLU A 32 5.76 3.42 -0.92
N ILE A 33 4.47 3.45 -1.25
CA ILE A 33 3.95 3.64 -2.62
C ILE A 33 4.43 4.98 -3.19
N ASN A 34 4.27 6.06 -2.41
CA ASN A 34 4.73 7.39 -2.78
C ASN A 34 6.27 7.46 -2.90
N ARG A 35 7.00 6.81 -1.98
CA ARG A 35 8.47 6.74 -2.02
C ARG A 35 8.99 6.09 -3.30
N ARG A 36 8.23 5.16 -3.88
CA ARG A 36 8.54 4.46 -5.12
C ARG A 36 7.95 5.09 -6.37
N ASP A 37 7.28 6.24 -6.23
CA ASP A 37 6.58 6.95 -7.30
C ASP A 37 5.54 6.07 -8.04
N LEU A 38 4.86 5.20 -7.28
CA LEU A 38 3.81 4.33 -7.79
C LEU A 38 2.44 5.02 -7.71
N HIS A 39 1.58 4.78 -8.69
CA HIS A 39 0.24 5.31 -8.69
C HIS A 39 -0.64 4.55 -7.69
N LEU A 40 -1.29 5.28 -6.79
CA LEU A 40 -2.27 4.70 -5.87
C LEU A 40 -3.46 4.11 -6.64
N PRO A 41 -3.81 2.83 -6.42
CA PRO A 41 -4.98 2.23 -7.04
C PRO A 41 -6.26 2.92 -6.54
N PRO A 42 -7.31 3.02 -7.38
CA PRO A 42 -8.62 3.46 -6.94
C PRO A 42 -9.14 2.51 -5.85
N HIS A 43 -9.75 3.09 -4.83
CA HIS A 43 -10.28 2.43 -3.64
C HIS A 43 -11.81 2.44 -3.64
#